data_AF-A0A1V5M7D0-F1
#
_entry.id   AF-A0A1V5M7D0-F1
#
_cell.length_a   1.000
_cell.length_b   1.000
_cell.length_c   1.000
_cell.angle_alpha   90.00
_cell.angle_beta   90.00
_cell.angle_gamma   90.00
#
_symmetry.space_group_name_H-M   'P 1'
#
loop_
_entity.id
_entity.type
_entity.pdbx_description
1 polymer ?
#
loop_
_entity_poly.entity_id
_entity_poly.type
_entity_poly.pdbx_seq_one_letter_code
_entity_poly.pdbx_strand_id
1 'polypeptide(L)'
;MPDLRPNQTETPRNLYSTLEIDCDVPPSIVVAGFFKAAKKFLREGSPKDRKPEYFQVLDAGFILRKPRLRLSHDLIVSRGELVSKGLIPDDGSFELLVAQEVRTPQPLMVTTQPIVQQPMPMLVELLKEAHFIGAAEVQALTNQMRSFPDVPLADLILSAGYVTDSEMKSLQLAEYLLSQGKINMGQFCVAMYDERMTGVKMAESLQVRGWLETQVTQYRKD
;
A
#
# COMPACT_ATOMS: atom_id res chain seq x y z
N MET A 1 -19.06 1.17 34.35
CA MET A 1 -17.82 1.34 33.56
C MET A 1 -17.67 2.82 33.28
N PRO A 2 -16.54 3.46 33.60
CA PRO A 2 -16.32 4.84 33.20
C PRO A 2 -16.20 4.91 31.67
N ASP A 3 -16.90 5.87 31.07
CA ASP A 3 -16.91 6.10 29.62
C ASP A 3 -15.52 6.57 29.19
N LEU A 4 -14.78 5.69 28.51
CA LEU A 4 -13.41 5.93 28.03
C LEU A 4 -13.36 6.69 26.70
N ARG A 5 -14.51 7.17 26.19
CA ARG A 5 -14.55 7.93 24.94
C ARG A 5 -13.82 9.27 25.17
N PRO A 6 -12.67 9.52 24.51
CA PRO A 6 -12.16 10.89 24.45
C PRO A 6 -13.27 11.75 23.84
N ASN A 7 -13.52 12.92 24.42
CA ASN A 7 -14.54 13.90 23.99
C ASN A 7 -14.52 14.16 22.47
N GLN A 8 -15.09 13.27 21.66
CA GLN A 8 -15.29 13.44 20.22
C GLN A 8 -16.69 14.01 20.03
N THR A 9 -16.86 15.26 20.46
CA THR A 9 -18.12 15.99 20.31
C THR A 9 -18.28 16.58 18.89
N GLU A 10 -17.23 16.56 18.07
CA GLU A 10 -17.26 17.04 16.70
C GLU A 10 -17.26 15.87 15.69
N THR A 11 -18.18 15.93 14.72
CA THR A 11 -18.14 15.07 13.53
C THR A 11 -16.77 15.19 12.84
N PRO A 12 -16.16 14.06 12.46
CA PRO A 12 -14.84 14.07 11.86
C PRO A 12 -14.83 14.86 10.55
N ARG A 13 -13.89 15.80 10.43
CA ARG A 13 -13.80 16.69 9.26
C ARG A 13 -13.15 15.96 8.09
N ASN A 14 -13.72 16.15 6.90
CA ASN A 14 -13.16 15.63 5.67
C ASN A 14 -12.02 16.56 5.17
N LEU A 15 -10.79 16.06 5.15
CA LEU A 15 -9.62 16.84 4.71
C LEU A 15 -9.50 16.92 3.18
N TYR A 16 -10.15 16.04 2.43
CA TYR A 16 -10.18 16.08 0.97
C TYR A 16 -10.95 17.32 0.47
N SER A 17 -12.05 17.68 1.15
CA SER A 17 -12.78 18.92 0.84
C SER A 17 -11.95 20.18 1.09
N THR A 18 -11.03 20.17 2.07
CA THR A 18 -10.10 21.29 2.31
C THR A 18 -9.14 21.51 1.14
N LEU A 19 -8.76 20.43 0.44
CA LEU A 19 -7.88 20.49 -0.72
C LEU A 19 -8.62 20.58 -2.06
N GLU A 20 -9.95 20.55 -2.04
CA GLU A 20 -10.81 20.50 -3.24
C GLU A 20 -10.44 19.32 -4.17
N ILE A 21 -10.22 18.13 -3.59
CA ILE A 21 -9.90 16.89 -4.32
C ILE A 21 -10.83 15.74 -3.89
N ASP A 22 -10.94 14.72 -4.73
CA ASP A 22 -11.67 13.48 -4.39
C ASP A 22 -10.85 12.58 -3.43
N CYS A 23 -11.52 11.64 -2.76
CA CYS A 23 -10.87 10.69 -1.86
C CYS A 23 -10.10 9.58 -2.60
N ASP A 24 -10.55 9.20 -3.80
CA ASP A 24 -9.95 8.15 -4.63
C ASP A 24 -8.93 8.73 -5.62
N VAL A 25 -7.90 9.38 -5.08
CA VAL A 25 -6.85 10.02 -5.88
C VAL A 25 -5.45 9.52 -5.49
N PRO A 26 -4.52 9.41 -6.46
CA PRO A 26 -3.15 9.00 -6.18
C PRO A 26 -2.40 10.06 -5.35
N PRO A 27 -1.32 9.68 -4.64
CA PRO A 27 -0.56 10.59 -3.80
C PRO A 27 -0.05 11.86 -4.51
N SER A 28 0.26 11.77 -5.81
CA SER A 28 0.69 12.90 -6.63
C SER A 28 -0.38 14.00 -6.71
N ILE A 29 -1.66 13.63 -6.82
CA ILE A 29 -2.78 14.57 -6.86
C ILE A 29 -3.00 15.21 -5.48
N VAL A 30 -2.83 14.45 -4.39
CA VAL A 30 -2.87 15.00 -3.02
C VAL A 30 -1.81 16.08 -2.83
N VAL A 31 -0.58 15.82 -3.28
CA VAL A 31 0.53 16.79 -3.20
C VAL A 31 0.20 18.03 -4.03
N ALA A 32 -0.28 17.86 -5.26
CA ALA A 32 -0.68 18.97 -6.12
C ALA A 32 -1.83 19.80 -5.52
N GLY A 33 -2.85 19.13 -4.98
CA GLY A 33 -3.99 19.75 -4.29
C GLY A 33 -3.55 20.57 -3.07
N PHE A 34 -2.66 20.01 -2.24
CA PHE A 34 -2.06 20.73 -1.12
C PHE A 34 -1.33 22.00 -1.55
N PHE A 35 -0.44 21.92 -2.55
CA PHE A 35 0.27 23.11 -3.02
C PHE A 35 -0.66 24.14 -3.64
N LYS A 36 -1.68 23.71 -4.38
CA LYS A 36 -2.72 24.58 -4.94
C LYS A 36 -3.46 25.32 -3.81
N ALA A 37 -3.93 24.61 -2.79
CA ALA A 37 -4.65 25.17 -1.64
C ALA A 37 -3.78 26.13 -0.82
N ALA A 38 -2.54 25.74 -0.50
CA ALA A 38 -1.60 26.59 0.23
C ALA A 38 -1.27 27.88 -0.54
N LYS A 39 -1.04 27.77 -1.86
CA LYS A 39 -0.76 28.94 -2.71
C LYS A 39 -1.98 29.84 -2.86
N LYS A 40 -3.18 29.29 -2.97
CA LYS A 40 -4.45 30.03 -2.98
C LYS A 40 -4.62 30.82 -1.69
N PHE A 41 -4.44 30.16 -0.54
CA PHE A 41 -4.53 30.81 0.77
C PHE A 41 -3.57 31.99 0.92
N LEU A 42 -2.29 31.81 0.54
CA LEU A 42 -1.25 32.85 0.62
C LEU A 42 -1.49 34.03 -0.33
N ARG A 43 -2.26 33.84 -1.41
CA ARG A 43 -2.67 34.93 -2.32
C ARG A 43 -3.82 35.75 -1.75
N GLU A 44 -4.72 35.11 -1.01
CA GLU A 44 -5.93 35.72 -0.47
C GLU A 44 -5.69 36.44 0.86
N GLY A 45 -4.62 36.11 1.60
CA GLY A 45 -4.30 36.80 2.84
C GLY A 45 -3.08 36.25 3.58
N SER A 46 -2.77 36.88 4.71
CA SER A 46 -1.64 36.50 5.55
C SER A 46 -2.00 35.35 6.50
N PRO A 47 -1.12 34.34 6.65
CA PRO A 47 -1.26 33.30 7.68
C PRO A 47 -1.34 33.83 9.11
N LYS A 48 -0.84 35.05 9.37
CA LYS A 48 -0.88 35.64 10.71
C LYS A 48 -2.29 36.02 11.15
N ASP A 49 -3.13 36.41 10.19
CA ASP A 49 -4.48 36.92 10.45
C ASP A 49 -5.51 35.79 10.46
N ARG A 50 -5.25 34.72 9.68
CA ARG A 50 -6.13 33.55 9.52
C ARG A 50 -5.43 32.25 9.88
N LYS A 51 -4.77 32.23 11.04
CA LYS A 51 -4.06 31.05 11.57
C LYS A 51 -4.86 29.75 11.55
N PRO A 52 -6.13 29.69 12.03
CA PRO A 52 -6.85 28.42 12.08
C PRO A 52 -7.10 27.82 10.70
N GLU A 53 -7.46 28.65 9.71
CA GLU A 53 -7.66 28.22 8.33
C GLU A 53 -6.34 27.75 7.69
N TYR A 54 -5.24 28.46 7.97
CA TYR A 54 -3.93 28.06 7.47
C TYR A 54 -3.49 26.70 8.03
N PHE A 55 -3.70 26.48 9.34
CA PHE A 55 -3.38 25.19 9.96
C PHE A 55 -4.22 24.05 9.38
N GLN A 56 -5.49 24.29 9.01
CA GLN A 56 -6.30 23.27 8.34
C GLN A 56 -5.69 22.82 7.01
N VAL A 57 -5.19 23.76 6.20
CA VAL A 57 -4.51 23.43 4.94
C VAL A 57 -3.22 22.64 5.21
N LEU A 58 -2.45 23.01 6.24
CA LEU A 58 -1.25 22.29 6.63
C LEU A 58 -1.53 20.88 7.15
N ASP A 59 -2.55 20.72 7.99
CA ASP A 59 -2.98 19.43 8.54
C ASP A 59 -3.47 18.50 7.42
N ALA A 60 -4.29 19.01 6.50
CA ALA A 60 -4.72 18.28 5.31
C ALA A 60 -3.52 17.78 4.49
N GLY A 61 -2.56 18.67 4.23
CA GLY A 61 -1.33 18.29 3.55
C GLY A 61 -0.50 17.26 4.32
N PHE A 62 -0.34 17.40 5.63
CA PHE A 62 0.46 16.49 6.45
C PHE A 62 -0.15 15.09 6.57
N ILE A 63 -1.45 15.02 6.82
CA ILE A 63 -2.20 13.78 7.04
C ILE A 63 -2.34 13.01 5.72
N LEU A 64 -2.86 13.66 4.66
CA LEU A 64 -3.20 12.97 3.42
C LEU A 64 -1.99 12.52 2.61
N ARG A 65 -0.81 13.15 2.78
CA ARG A 65 0.43 12.71 2.11
C ARG A 65 1.05 11.44 2.71
N LYS A 66 0.69 11.06 3.93
CA LYS A 66 1.27 9.91 4.62
C LYS A 66 0.29 8.73 4.58
N PRO A 67 0.62 7.59 3.93
CA PRO A 67 -0.33 6.50 3.71
C PRO A 67 -1.06 6.02 4.97
N ARG A 68 -0.34 5.84 6.08
CA ARG A 68 -0.93 5.38 7.35
C ARG A 68 -1.89 6.40 7.99
N LEU A 69 -1.56 7.69 7.89
CA LEU A 69 -2.42 8.75 8.44
C LEU A 69 -3.63 8.99 7.55
N ARG A 70 -3.45 8.93 6.23
CA ARG A 70 -4.53 8.96 5.24
C ARG A 70 -5.53 7.84 5.50
N LEU A 71 -5.07 6.60 5.63
CA LEU A 71 -5.93 5.46 5.96
C LEU A 71 -6.69 5.66 7.28
N SER A 72 -6.01 6.13 8.33
CA SER A 72 -6.66 6.43 9.61
C SER A 72 -7.76 7.50 9.46
N HIS A 73 -7.46 8.55 8.71
CA HIS A 73 -8.42 9.61 8.38
C HIS A 73 -9.61 9.07 7.58
N ASP A 74 -9.37 8.27 6.55
CA ASP A 74 -10.40 7.64 5.73
C ASP A 74 -11.36 6.79 6.57
N LEU A 75 -10.83 5.98 7.49
CA LEU A 75 -11.63 5.15 8.40
C LEU A 75 -12.48 6.00 9.35
N ILE A 76 -11.91 7.07 9.89
CA ILE A 76 -12.60 7.97 10.81
C ILE A 76 -13.73 8.72 10.10
N VAL A 77 -13.47 9.27 8.90
CA VAL A 77 -14.48 9.98 8.09
C VAL A 77 -15.58 9.02 7.64
N SER A 78 -15.20 7.85 7.12
CA SER A 78 -16.17 6.82 6.68
C SER A 78 -17.07 6.39 7.83
N ARG A 79 -16.51 6.12 9.02
CA ARG A 79 -17.30 5.81 10.22
C ARG A 79 -18.26 6.96 10.55
N GLY A 80 -17.78 8.21 10.52
CA GLY A 80 -18.62 9.38 10.78
C GLY A 80 -19.79 9.51 9.80
N GLU A 81 -19.58 9.21 8.51
CA GLU A 81 -20.64 9.17 7.51
C GLU A 81 -21.63 8.03 7.71
N LEU A 82 -21.16 6.84 8.09
CA LEU A 82 -22.04 5.71 8.36
C LEU A 82 -22.92 5.96 9.59
N VAL A 83 -22.36 6.54 10.64
CA VAL A 83 -23.12 6.96 11.84
C VAL A 83 -24.14 8.05 11.47
N SER A 84 -23.73 9.07 10.72
CA SER A 84 -24.66 10.16 10.35
C SER A 84 -25.79 9.73 9.42
N LYS A 85 -25.56 8.70 8.60
CA LYS A 85 -26.58 8.04 7.77
C LYS A 85 -27.43 7.01 8.55
N GLY A 86 -27.14 6.78 9.83
CA GLY A 86 -27.83 5.79 10.66
C GLY A 86 -27.61 4.34 10.22
N LEU A 87 -26.53 4.08 9.46
CA LEU A 87 -26.18 2.74 8.97
C LEU A 87 -25.47 1.90 10.03
N ILE A 88 -24.82 2.56 11.00
CA ILE A 88 -24.22 1.93 12.17
C ILE A 88 -24.57 2.74 13.43
N PRO A 89 -24.61 2.12 14.62
CA PRO A 89 -24.87 2.82 15.87
C PRO A 89 -23.68 3.72 16.27
N ASP A 90 -23.91 4.63 17.24
CA ASP A 90 -22.92 5.63 17.68
C ASP A 90 -21.63 5.02 18.24
N ASP A 91 -21.70 3.79 18.76
CA ASP A 91 -20.54 3.03 19.23
C ASP A 91 -19.70 2.48 18.06
N GLY A 92 -20.21 2.52 16.82
CA GLY A 92 -19.56 2.02 15.63
C GLY A 92 -19.53 0.49 15.56
N SER A 93 -20.37 -0.18 16.36
CA SER A 93 -20.60 -1.60 16.24
C SER A 93 -21.30 -1.90 14.91
N PHE A 94 -21.01 -3.06 14.34
CA PHE A 94 -21.81 -3.60 13.26
C PHE A 94 -22.63 -4.73 13.88
N GLU A 95 -23.95 -4.55 13.99
CA GLU A 95 -24.82 -5.71 14.08
C GLU A 95 -24.70 -6.42 12.73
N LEU A 96 -23.81 -7.41 12.67
CA LEU A 96 -23.84 -8.39 11.60
C LEU A 96 -25.27 -8.94 11.59
N LEU A 97 -26.05 -8.54 10.58
CA LEU A 97 -27.21 -9.30 10.17
C LEU A 97 -26.65 -10.65 9.73
N VAL A 98 -26.44 -11.53 10.70
CA VAL A 98 -26.29 -12.95 10.49
C VAL A 98 -27.64 -13.35 9.91
N ALA A 99 -27.77 -13.24 8.59
CA ALA A 99 -28.69 -14.06 7.85
C ALA A 99 -28.29 -15.48 8.26
N GLN A 100 -28.99 -15.99 9.25
CA GLN A 100 -28.78 -17.30 9.82
C GLN A 100 -29.28 -18.27 8.74
N GLU A 101 -28.47 -18.47 7.70
CA GLU A 101 -28.50 -19.74 6.99
C GLU A 101 -28.21 -20.76 8.08
N VAL A 102 -29.25 -21.46 8.52
CA VAL A 102 -29.15 -22.65 9.36
C VAL A 102 -28.44 -23.69 8.52
N ARG A 103 -27.12 -23.56 8.39
CA ARG A 103 -26.26 -24.64 7.95
C ARG A 103 -26.24 -25.60 9.11
N THR A 104 -26.92 -26.73 8.93
CA THR A 104 -26.79 -27.90 9.79
C THR A 104 -25.32 -28.08 10.18
N PRO A 105 -25.01 -28.27 11.46
CA PRO A 105 -23.64 -28.34 11.93
C PRO A 105 -22.96 -29.52 11.24
N GLN A 106 -22.19 -29.22 10.19
CA GLN A 106 -21.21 -30.17 9.70
C GLN A 106 -20.19 -30.29 10.83
N PRO A 107 -19.86 -31.52 11.27
CA PRO A 107 -18.92 -31.71 12.36
C PRO A 107 -17.63 -30.97 12.01
N LEU A 108 -17.24 -30.03 12.87
CA LEU A 108 -15.95 -29.36 12.82
C LEU A 108 -14.89 -30.44 13.00
N MET A 109 -14.46 -31.04 11.90
CA MET A 109 -13.13 -31.58 11.81
C MET A 109 -12.22 -30.36 11.74
N VAL A 110 -11.78 -29.92 12.92
CA VAL A 110 -10.55 -29.14 13.09
C VAL A 110 -9.42 -30.05 12.63
N THR A 111 -9.28 -30.19 11.32
CA THR A 111 -7.98 -30.44 10.74
C THR A 111 -7.45 -29.03 10.52
N THR A 112 -6.50 -28.62 11.34
CA THR A 112 -5.42 -27.72 10.90
C THR A 112 -4.81 -28.38 9.67
N GLN A 113 -5.47 -28.27 8.53
CA GLN A 113 -4.87 -28.66 7.28
C GLN A 113 -3.72 -27.67 7.14
N PRO A 114 -2.46 -28.15 7.06
CA PRO A 114 -1.41 -27.26 6.58
C PRO A 114 -1.97 -26.72 5.27
N ILE A 115 -2.05 -25.39 5.16
CA ILE A 115 -2.37 -24.74 3.89
C ILE A 115 -1.50 -25.46 2.88
N VAL A 116 -2.15 -26.25 2.02
CA VAL A 116 -1.48 -26.89 0.90
C VAL A 116 -0.81 -25.72 0.22
N GLN A 117 0.51 -25.65 0.31
CA GLN A 117 1.34 -24.65 -0.34
C GLN A 117 1.10 -24.87 -1.83
N GLN A 118 0.02 -24.29 -2.35
CA GLN A 118 -0.12 -24.13 -3.78
C GLN A 118 1.12 -23.33 -4.18
N PRO A 119 1.89 -23.79 -5.18
CA PRO A 119 3.06 -23.07 -5.63
C PRO A 119 2.61 -21.66 -5.98
N MET A 120 3.12 -20.69 -5.24
CA MET A 120 2.76 -19.30 -5.47
C MET A 120 3.42 -18.86 -6.77
N PRO A 121 2.84 -17.89 -7.49
CA PRO A 121 3.55 -17.27 -8.59
C PRO A 121 4.91 -16.77 -8.09
N MET A 122 5.96 -17.00 -8.88
CA MET A 122 7.34 -16.62 -8.51
C MET A 122 7.45 -15.16 -8.09
N LEU A 123 6.70 -14.27 -8.75
CA LEU A 123 6.63 -12.87 -8.39
C LEU A 123 6.17 -12.61 -6.93
N VAL A 124 5.22 -13.40 -6.40
CA VAL A 124 4.80 -13.31 -4.99
C VAL A 124 5.88 -13.82 -4.05
N GLU A 125 6.59 -14.88 -4.45
CA GLU A 125 7.73 -15.41 -3.67
C GLU A 125 8.85 -14.37 -3.59
N LEU A 126 9.19 -13.72 -4.71
CA LEU A 126 10.19 -12.66 -4.76
C LEU A 126 9.83 -11.48 -3.86
N LEU A 127 8.56 -11.05 -3.88
CA LEU A 127 8.09 -9.97 -3.01
C LEU A 127 8.20 -10.33 -1.53
N LYS A 128 7.90 -11.59 -1.17
CA LYS A 128 7.98 -12.07 0.20
C LYS A 128 9.43 -12.15 0.67
N GLU A 129 10.32 -12.73 -0.14
CA GLU A 129 11.74 -12.90 0.17
C GLU A 129 12.50 -11.57 0.24
N ALA A 130 12.17 -10.60 -0.64
CA ALA A 130 12.72 -9.25 -0.58
C ALA A 130 12.01 -8.32 0.44
N HIS A 131 11.11 -8.87 1.25
CA HIS A 131 10.37 -8.15 2.29
C HIS A 131 9.61 -6.91 1.79
N PHE A 132 9.00 -7.01 0.61
CA PHE A 132 8.00 -6.05 0.15
C PHE A 132 6.62 -6.34 0.75
N ILE A 133 6.32 -7.61 0.99
CA ILE A 133 5.03 -8.08 1.52
C ILE A 133 5.23 -9.11 2.63
N GLY A 134 4.31 -9.15 3.59
CA GLY A 134 4.25 -10.14 4.65
C GLY A 134 3.19 -11.22 4.42
N ALA A 135 2.98 -12.09 5.41
CA ALA A 135 2.04 -13.20 5.30
C ALA A 135 0.59 -12.73 5.09
N ALA A 136 0.21 -11.59 5.67
CA ALA A 136 -1.14 -11.03 5.52
C ALA A 136 -1.37 -10.50 4.09
N GLU A 137 -0.39 -9.77 3.55
CA GLU A 137 -0.45 -9.22 2.19
C GLU A 137 -0.43 -10.32 1.13
N VAL A 138 0.34 -11.39 1.34
CA VAL A 138 0.31 -12.59 0.49
C VAL A 138 -1.10 -13.18 0.43
N GLN A 139 -1.78 -13.25 1.58
CA GLN A 139 -3.15 -13.76 1.66
C GLN A 139 -4.14 -12.83 0.94
N ALA A 140 -3.97 -11.51 1.09
CA ALA A 140 -4.78 -10.51 0.40
C ALA A 140 -4.62 -10.60 -1.13
N LEU A 141 -3.38 -10.65 -1.63
CA LEU A 141 -3.07 -10.83 -3.06
C LEU A 141 -3.67 -12.14 -3.61
N THR A 142 -3.57 -13.23 -2.85
CA THR A 142 -4.16 -14.52 -3.24
C THR A 142 -5.68 -14.41 -3.43
N ASN A 143 -6.35 -13.70 -2.53
CA ASN A 143 -7.78 -13.46 -2.63
C ASN A 143 -8.14 -12.54 -3.80
N GLN A 144 -7.34 -11.51 -4.06
CA GLN A 144 -7.52 -10.60 -5.20
C GLN A 144 -7.36 -11.34 -6.53
N MET A 145 -6.32 -12.16 -6.69
CA MET A 145 -6.11 -12.99 -7.88
C MET A 145 -7.28 -13.94 -8.14
N ARG A 146 -7.89 -14.49 -7.09
CA ARG A 146 -9.08 -15.35 -7.22
C ARG A 146 -10.34 -14.57 -7.59
N SER A 147 -10.47 -13.35 -7.07
CA SER A 147 -11.64 -12.49 -7.30
C SER A 147 -11.61 -11.82 -8.66
N PHE A 148 -10.42 -11.56 -9.20
CA PHE A 148 -10.18 -10.87 -10.46
C PHE A 148 -9.16 -11.64 -11.33
N PRO A 149 -9.55 -12.79 -11.91
CA PRO A 149 -8.62 -13.65 -12.65
C PRO A 149 -8.10 -13.04 -13.96
N ASP A 150 -8.82 -12.07 -14.53
CA ASP A 150 -8.47 -11.41 -15.80
C ASP A 150 -7.41 -10.31 -15.61
N VAL A 151 -7.12 -9.90 -14.37
CA VAL A 151 -6.15 -8.85 -14.08
C VAL A 151 -4.76 -9.46 -13.89
N PRO A 152 -3.73 -9.01 -14.64
CA PRO A 152 -2.37 -9.47 -14.44
C PRO A 152 -1.87 -9.22 -13.02
N LEU A 153 -1.15 -10.18 -12.45
CA LEU A 153 -0.59 -10.07 -11.11
C LEU A 153 0.30 -8.83 -10.93
N ALA A 154 1.10 -8.48 -11.95
CA ALA A 154 1.93 -7.28 -11.93
C ALA A 154 1.11 -5.99 -11.73
N ASP A 155 -0.05 -5.89 -12.38
CA ASP A 155 -0.95 -4.74 -12.26
C ASP A 155 -1.64 -4.69 -10.89
N LEU A 156 -1.96 -5.85 -10.31
CA LEU A 156 -2.45 -5.94 -8.92
C LEU A 156 -1.40 -5.45 -7.92
N ILE A 157 -0.14 -5.84 -8.10
CA ILE A 157 0.96 -5.45 -7.21
C ILE A 157 1.25 -3.94 -7.32
N LEU A 158 1.27 -3.40 -8.54
CA LEU A 158 1.47 -1.97 -8.79
C LEU A 158 0.30 -1.14 -8.27
N SER A 159 -0.93 -1.57 -8.50
CA SER A 159 -2.13 -0.86 -8.02
C SER A 159 -2.25 -0.88 -6.48
N ALA A 160 -1.82 -1.97 -5.83
CA ALA A 160 -1.71 -2.03 -4.37
C ALA A 160 -0.55 -1.20 -3.81
N GLY A 161 0.37 -0.72 -4.65
CA GLY A 161 1.49 0.13 -4.26
C GLY A 161 2.58 -0.60 -3.46
N TYR A 162 2.69 -1.92 -3.58
CA TYR A 162 3.73 -2.70 -2.88
C TYR A 162 5.13 -2.38 -3.41
N VAL A 163 5.24 -2.06 -4.69
CA VAL A 163 6.50 -1.72 -5.37
C VAL A 163 6.29 -0.59 -6.37
N THR A 164 7.38 0.10 -6.69
CA THR A 164 7.44 1.08 -7.78
C THR A 164 7.56 0.41 -9.15
N ASP A 165 7.29 1.13 -10.24
CA ASP A 165 7.53 0.64 -11.61
C ASP A 165 8.97 0.18 -11.83
N SER A 166 9.95 0.87 -11.22
CA SER A 166 11.34 0.47 -11.33
C SER A 166 11.64 -0.84 -10.61
N GLU A 167 11.11 -1.02 -9.40
CA GLU A 167 11.29 -2.26 -8.64
C GLU A 167 10.54 -3.42 -9.30
N MET A 168 9.38 -3.18 -9.92
CA MET A 168 8.66 -4.19 -10.70
C MET A 168 9.51 -4.70 -11.87
N LYS A 169 10.21 -3.81 -12.60
CA LYS A 169 11.13 -4.23 -13.67
C LYS A 169 12.28 -5.09 -13.12
N SER A 170 12.82 -4.75 -11.96
CA SER A 170 13.85 -5.56 -11.30
C SER A 170 13.32 -6.93 -10.88
N LEU A 171 12.09 -6.99 -10.35
CA LEU A 171 11.42 -8.26 -9.98
C LEU A 171 11.14 -9.16 -11.19
N GLN A 172 10.65 -8.59 -12.30
CA GLN A 172 10.44 -9.34 -13.56
C GLN A 172 11.77 -9.85 -14.14
N LEU A 173 12.82 -9.04 -14.07
CA LEU A 173 14.16 -9.47 -14.47
C LEU A 173 14.66 -10.61 -13.56
N ALA A 174 14.44 -10.51 -12.24
CA ALA A 174 14.82 -11.56 -11.31
C ALA A 174 14.07 -12.87 -11.58
N GLU A 175 12.76 -12.81 -11.83
CA GLU A 175 11.93 -13.95 -12.21
C GLU A 175 12.50 -14.64 -13.47
N TYR A 176 12.84 -13.87 -14.49
CA TYR A 176 13.48 -14.38 -15.70
C TYR A 176 14.85 -15.03 -15.41
N LEU A 177 15.73 -14.37 -14.66
CA LEU A 177 17.07 -14.89 -14.35
C LEU A 177 17.03 -16.15 -13.47
N LEU A 178 16.09 -16.23 -12.54
CA LEU A 178 15.84 -17.42 -11.70
C LEU A 178 15.29 -18.57 -12.54
N SER A 179 14.36 -18.29 -13.47
CA SER A 179 13.83 -19.30 -14.39
C SER A 179 14.93 -19.92 -15.28
N GLN A 180 16.00 -19.17 -15.54
CA GLN A 180 17.18 -19.62 -16.29
C GLN A 180 18.28 -20.23 -15.41
N GLY A 181 18.10 -20.25 -14.09
CA GLY A 181 19.12 -20.71 -13.14
C GLY A 181 20.40 -19.88 -13.12
N LYS A 182 20.36 -18.64 -13.64
CA LYS A 182 21.53 -17.74 -13.69
C LYS A 182 21.87 -17.12 -12.35
N ILE A 183 20.85 -16.92 -11.52
CA ILE A 183 20.98 -16.45 -10.15
C ILE A 183 20.21 -17.38 -9.21
N ASN A 184 20.48 -17.29 -7.92
CA ASN A 184 19.67 -17.92 -6.88
C ASN A 184 18.93 -16.86 -6.03
N MET A 185 17.97 -17.32 -5.21
CA MET A 185 17.14 -16.43 -4.39
C MET A 185 17.96 -15.56 -3.42
N GLY A 186 19.07 -16.08 -2.87
CA GLY A 186 19.95 -15.31 -1.99
C GLY A 186 20.65 -14.16 -2.71
N GLN A 187 21.15 -14.40 -3.93
CA GLN A 187 21.76 -13.38 -4.78
C GLN A 187 20.76 -12.30 -5.17
N PHE A 188 19.52 -12.69 -5.47
CA PHE A 188 18.41 -11.77 -5.69
C PHE A 188 18.15 -10.88 -4.47
N CYS A 189 18.01 -11.44 -3.27
CA CYS A 189 17.73 -10.66 -2.06
C CYS A 189 18.83 -9.63 -1.77
N VAL A 190 20.10 -9.99 -1.97
CA VAL A 190 21.23 -9.05 -1.81
C VAL A 190 21.16 -7.93 -2.85
N ALA A 191 20.93 -8.26 -4.13
CA ALA A 191 20.88 -7.26 -5.19
C ALA A 191 19.67 -6.31 -5.05
N MET A 192 18.53 -6.83 -4.61
CA MET A 192 17.35 -6.00 -4.29
C MET A 192 17.57 -5.13 -3.06
N TYR A 193 18.26 -5.63 -2.05
CA TYR A 193 18.65 -4.82 -0.89
C TYR A 193 19.52 -3.64 -1.32
N ASP A 194 20.50 -3.87 -2.20
CA ASP A 194 21.37 -2.83 -2.75
C ASP A 194 20.55 -1.78 -3.52
N GLU A 195 19.58 -2.18 -4.36
CA GLU A 195 18.70 -1.26 -5.08
C GLU A 195 17.88 -0.37 -4.14
N ARG A 196 17.37 -0.94 -3.05
CA ARG A 196 16.52 -0.21 -2.10
C ARG A 196 17.31 0.72 -1.18
N MET A 197 18.52 0.31 -0.77
CA MET A 197 19.30 1.04 0.24
C MET A 197 20.30 2.02 -0.37
N THR A 198 20.85 1.69 -1.53
CA THR A 198 21.94 2.45 -2.15
C THR A 198 21.55 3.04 -3.51
N GLY A 199 20.43 2.60 -4.10
CA GLY A 199 19.95 3.07 -5.40
C GLY A 199 20.65 2.42 -6.60
N VAL A 200 21.64 1.54 -6.37
CA VAL A 200 22.30 0.77 -7.43
C VAL A 200 21.33 -0.24 -8.01
N LYS A 201 21.12 -0.26 -9.33
CA LYS A 201 20.12 -1.15 -9.92
C LYS A 201 20.45 -2.62 -9.65
N MET A 202 19.42 -3.44 -9.42
CA MET A 202 19.61 -4.86 -9.12
C MET A 202 20.53 -5.55 -10.16
N ALA A 203 20.32 -5.29 -11.45
CA ALA A 203 21.17 -5.82 -12.52
C ALA A 203 22.65 -5.41 -12.39
N GLU A 204 22.91 -4.16 -12.01
CA GLU A 204 24.27 -3.64 -11.79
C GLU A 204 24.90 -4.28 -10.56
N SER A 205 24.15 -4.42 -9.45
CA SER A 205 24.64 -5.12 -8.25
C SER A 205 25.03 -6.56 -8.56
N LEU A 206 24.21 -7.29 -9.33
CA LEU A 206 24.52 -8.65 -9.78
C LEU A 206 25.81 -8.69 -10.62
N GLN A 207 26.03 -7.72 -11.51
CA GLN A 207 27.23 -7.63 -12.35
C GLN A 207 28.49 -7.27 -11.56
N VAL A 208 28.42 -6.27 -10.68
CA VAL A 208 29.56 -5.83 -9.84
C VAL A 208 30.06 -6.98 -8.95
N ARG A 209 29.17 -7.85 -8.51
CA ARG A 209 29.50 -9.03 -7.71
C ARG A 209 29.93 -10.25 -8.54
N GLY A 210 29.95 -10.13 -9.86
CA GLY A 210 30.35 -11.19 -10.78
C GLY A 210 29.34 -12.34 -10.88
N TRP A 211 28.08 -12.12 -10.48
CA TRP A 211 27.01 -13.12 -10.54
C TRP A 211 26.27 -13.12 -11.87
N LEU A 212 26.48 -12.09 -12.69
CA LEU A 212 25.93 -12.00 -14.04
C LEU A 212 27.03 -11.54 -15.00
N GLU A 213 27.21 -12.26 -16.11
CA GLU A 213 28.19 -11.91 -17.12
C GLU A 213 27.84 -10.56 -17.78
N THR A 214 28.83 -9.67 -17.84
CA THR A 214 28.72 -8.40 -18.55
C THR A 214 28.89 -8.64 -20.06
N GLN A 215 27.86 -8.34 -20.86
CA GLN A 215 28.01 -8.28 -22.32
C GLN A 215 28.78 -7.02 -22.80
N VAL A 216 29.28 -6.19 -21.88
CA VAL A 216 30.08 -5.03 -22.23
C VAL A 216 31.54 -5.42 -22.16
N THR A 217 32.14 -5.63 -23.33
CA THR A 217 33.61 -5.70 -23.49
C THR A 217 34.20 -4.48 -22.78
N GLN A 218 34.93 -4.70 -21.68
CA GLN A 218 35.66 -3.62 -21.03
C GLN A 218 36.56 -2.98 -22.09
N TYR A 219 36.32 -1.72 -22.41
CA TYR A 219 37.21 -0.97 -23.28
C TYR A 219 38.53 -0.79 -22.53
N ARG A 220 39.48 -1.68 -22.81
CA ARG A 220 40.84 -1.62 -22.28
C ARG A 220 41.51 -0.41 -22.91
N LYS A 221 41.73 0.64 -22.12
CA LYS A 221 42.69 1.69 -22.45
C LYS A 221 44.08 1.13 -22.15
N ASP A 222 44.61 0.35 -23.09
CA ASP A 222 46.06 0.22 -23.25
C ASP A 222 46.56 1.42 -24.08
#